data_AF-A0A9Q9K465-F1
#
_entry.id   AF-A0A9Q9K465-F1
#
_cell.length_a   1.000
_cell.length_b   1.000
_cell.length_c   1.000
_cell.angle_alpha   90.00
_cell.angle_beta   90.00
_cell.angle_gamma   90.00
#
_symmetry.space_group_name_H-M   'P 1'
#
loop_
_entity.id
_entity.type
_entity.pdbx_description
1 polymer ?
#
loop_
_entity_poly.entity_id
_entity_poly.type
_entity_poly.pdbx_seq_one_letter_code
_entity_poly.pdbx_strand_id
1 'polypeptide(L)'
;MKNKDTKEMIEYSYYRKFNALQGYFIKNFDIQNCEKLRITKSNIQHLHWILNELKYSPEKAEQMLPVYQGPFFGSYEYDNIYRNHVQQATQDIYNAQFIDFNKYHLYFTSNW
;
A
#
# COMPACT_ATOMS: atom_id res chain seq x y z
N MET A 1 -10.10 -5.63 4.68
CA MET A 1 -9.91 -6.78 5.59
C MET A 1 -11.16 -7.65 5.59
N LYS A 2 -11.02 -8.99 5.73
CA LYS A 2 -12.14 -9.94 5.74
C LYS A 2 -12.07 -10.81 6.99
N ASN A 3 -13.15 -10.89 7.77
CA ASN A 3 -13.28 -11.84 8.86
C ASN A 3 -13.43 -13.26 8.29
N LYS A 4 -12.67 -14.23 8.79
CA LYS A 4 -12.71 -15.61 8.27
C LYS A 4 -14.00 -16.35 8.62
N ASP A 5 -14.62 -16.03 9.74
CA ASP A 5 -15.82 -16.72 10.24
C ASP A 5 -17.07 -16.10 9.64
N THR A 6 -17.28 -14.80 9.87
CA THR A 6 -18.49 -14.09 9.44
C THR A 6 -18.48 -13.70 7.96
N LYS A 7 -17.32 -13.78 7.30
CA LYS A 7 -17.06 -13.29 5.93
C LYS A 7 -17.26 -11.78 5.75
N GLU A 8 -17.50 -11.04 6.83
CA GLU A 8 -17.65 -9.59 6.85
C GLU A 8 -16.41 -8.89 6.28
N MET A 9 -16.65 -7.84 5.48
CA MET A 9 -15.62 -6.99 4.90
C MET A 9 -15.54 -5.68 5.67
N ILE A 10 -14.36 -5.36 6.16
CA ILE A 10 -14.07 -4.14 6.90
C ILE A 10 -12.99 -3.37 6.13
N GLU A 11 -13.23 -2.09 5.85
CA GLU A 11 -12.20 -1.22 5.29
C GLU A 11 -11.12 -0.98 6.35
N TYR A 12 -9.85 -1.25 5.99
CA TYR A 12 -8.73 -1.11 6.92
C TYR A 12 -8.07 0.26 6.78
N SER A 13 -7.74 0.62 5.54
CA SER A 13 -7.21 1.93 5.18
C SER A 13 -7.60 2.24 3.74
N TYR A 14 -7.64 3.53 3.41
CA TYR A 14 -7.94 4.05 2.09
C TYR A 14 -6.95 5.16 1.72
N TYR A 15 -6.37 5.06 0.53
CA TYR A 15 -5.43 6.04 -0.01
C TYR A 15 -5.98 6.64 -1.29
N ARG A 16 -6.49 7.87 -1.20
CA ARG A 16 -6.96 8.59 -2.38
C ARG A 16 -5.76 8.98 -3.24
N LYS A 17 -5.63 8.39 -4.43
CA LYS A 17 -4.61 8.73 -5.44
C LYS A 17 -3.15 8.62 -4.94
N PHE A 18 -2.85 7.67 -4.05
CA PHE A 18 -1.46 7.37 -3.74
C PHE A 18 -0.84 6.54 -4.88
N ASN A 19 -0.44 7.26 -5.92
CA ASN A 19 0.12 6.75 -7.17
C ASN A 19 1.17 5.64 -6.95
N ALA A 20 2.20 5.94 -6.16
CA ALA A 20 3.35 5.08 -6.02
C ALA A 20 3.04 3.76 -5.30
N LEU A 21 2.11 3.77 -4.33
CA LEU A 21 1.66 2.55 -3.67
C LEU A 21 0.87 1.64 -4.63
N GLN A 22 -0.01 2.22 -5.45
CA GLN A 22 -0.72 1.48 -6.49
C GLN A 22 0.27 0.89 -7.50
N GLY A 23 1.28 1.68 -7.90
CA GLY A 23 2.39 1.26 -8.75
C GLY A 23 3.19 0.10 -8.19
N TYR A 24 3.51 0.15 -6.89
CA TYR A 24 4.20 -0.93 -6.20
C TYR A 24 3.44 -2.24 -6.31
N PHE A 25 2.12 -2.25 -6.09
CA PHE A 25 1.34 -3.48 -6.19
C PHE A 25 1.23 -4.00 -7.62
N ILE A 26 1.05 -3.11 -8.61
CA ILE A 26 1.01 -3.51 -10.02
C ILE A 26 2.34 -4.14 -10.44
N LYS A 27 3.47 -3.49 -10.14
CA LYS A 27 4.79 -3.98 -10.57
C LYS A 27 5.22 -5.27 -9.88
N ASN A 28 4.92 -5.44 -8.59
CA ASN A 28 5.43 -6.57 -7.81
C ASN A 28 4.50 -7.79 -7.80
N PHE A 29 3.22 -7.61 -8.14
CA PHE A 29 2.22 -8.69 -8.02
C PHE A 29 1.34 -8.86 -9.27
N ASP A 30 1.57 -8.07 -10.34
CA ASP A 30 0.82 -8.12 -11.60
C ASP A 30 -0.70 -8.03 -11.41
N ILE A 31 -1.12 -7.19 -10.46
CA ILE A 31 -2.54 -7.03 -10.12
C ILE A 31 -3.26 -6.16 -11.16
N GLN A 32 -4.42 -6.64 -11.64
CA GLN A 32 -5.27 -5.89 -12.56
C GLN A 32 -6.22 -4.94 -11.83
N ASN A 33 -6.86 -4.03 -12.58
CA ASN A 33 -7.86 -3.13 -12.00
C ASN A 33 -9.02 -3.92 -11.39
N CYS A 34 -9.57 -3.44 -10.28
CA CYS A 34 -10.64 -4.07 -9.49
C CYS A 34 -10.30 -5.44 -8.88
N GLU A 35 -9.06 -5.91 -9.00
CA GLU A 35 -8.63 -7.18 -8.42
C GLU A 35 -8.26 -7.02 -6.94
N LYS A 36 -8.44 -8.11 -6.18
CA LYS A 36 -8.07 -8.22 -4.77
C LYS A 36 -6.85 -9.11 -4.60
N LEU A 37 -5.75 -8.52 -4.18
CA LEU A 37 -4.54 -9.25 -3.80
C LEU A 37 -4.57 -9.55 -2.31
N ARG A 38 -4.46 -10.84 -1.95
CA ARG A 38 -4.31 -11.24 -0.54
C ARG A 38 -2.91 -10.87 -0.06
N ILE A 39 -2.85 -10.05 1.00
CA ILE A 39 -1.60 -9.56 1.57
C ILE A 39 -1.16 -10.48 2.71
N THR A 40 0.09 -10.94 2.65
CA THR A 40 0.71 -11.72 3.72
C THR A 40 1.46 -10.84 4.70
N LYS A 41 1.77 -11.38 5.89
CA LYS A 41 2.62 -10.69 6.88
C LYS A 41 3.98 -10.30 6.31
N SER A 42 4.58 -11.15 5.48
CA SER A 42 5.86 -10.84 4.81
C SER A 42 5.74 -9.66 3.87
N ASN A 43 4.64 -9.54 3.13
CA ASN A 43 4.42 -8.39 2.25
C ASN A 43 4.28 -7.09 3.05
N ILE A 44 3.60 -7.13 4.18
CA ILE A 44 3.44 -5.98 5.09
C ILE A 44 4.79 -5.56 5.66
N GLN A 45 5.60 -6.52 6.14
CA GLN A 45 6.92 -6.22 6.68
C GLN A 45 7.84 -5.59 5.63
N HIS A 46 7.84 -6.13 4.41
CA HIS A 46 8.65 -5.58 3.33
C HIS A 46 8.18 -4.17 2.92
N LEU A 47 6.88 -3.97 2.75
CA LEU A 47 6.33 -2.66 2.41
C LEU A 47 6.56 -1.64 3.54
N HIS A 48 6.44 -2.05 4.81
CA HIS A 48 6.77 -1.20 5.94
C HIS A 48 8.24 -0.78 5.93
N TRP A 49 9.15 -1.71 5.63
CA TRP A 49 10.58 -1.39 5.51
C TRP A 49 10.82 -0.32 4.43
N ILE A 50 10.27 -0.49 3.23
CA ILE A 50 10.36 0.52 2.15
C ILE A 50 9.85 1.88 2.63
N LEU A 51 8.64 1.93 3.18
CA LEU A 51 8.00 3.17 3.60
C LEU A 51 8.74 3.85 4.75
N ASN A 52 9.28 3.07 5.70
CA ASN A 52 10.05 3.60 6.81
C ASN A 52 11.39 4.17 6.36
N GLU A 53 12.11 3.50 5.44
CA GLU A 53 13.33 4.05 4.85
C GLU A 53 13.07 5.40 4.18
N LEU A 54 11.95 5.54 3.46
CA LEU A 54 11.58 6.78 2.79
C LEU A 54 11.23 7.94 3.74
N LYS A 55 10.87 7.67 5.00
CA LYS A 55 10.70 8.72 6.00
C LYS A 55 12.01 9.41 6.36
N TYR A 56 13.12 8.66 6.34
CA TYR A 56 14.44 9.15 6.74
C TYR A 56 15.33 9.50 5.54
N SER A 57 15.04 8.94 4.36
CA SER A 57 15.76 9.16 3.10
C SER A 57 14.80 9.43 1.94
N PRO A 58 14.08 10.58 1.94
CA PRO A 58 13.10 10.91 0.91
C PRO A 58 13.70 11.01 -0.50
N GLU A 59 14.99 11.30 -0.62
CA GLU A 59 15.74 11.32 -1.89
C GLU A 59 15.79 9.94 -2.59
N LYS A 60 15.54 8.85 -1.86
CA LYS A 60 15.46 7.49 -2.43
C LYS A 60 14.09 7.14 -2.99
N ALA A 61 13.11 8.05 -2.94
CA ALA A 61 11.73 7.79 -3.35
C ALA A 61 11.62 7.22 -4.77
N GLU A 62 12.31 7.85 -5.73
CA GLU A 62 12.30 7.39 -7.13
C GLU A 62 12.90 5.99 -7.30
N GLN A 63 13.88 5.62 -6.48
CA GLN A 63 14.50 4.31 -6.55
C GLN A 63 13.66 3.22 -5.85
N MET A 64 13.09 3.52 -4.68
CA MET A 64 12.49 2.51 -3.80
C MET A 64 10.97 2.38 -3.96
N LEU A 65 10.27 3.49 -4.21
CA LEU A 65 8.82 3.52 -4.39
C LEU A 65 8.46 4.54 -5.48
N PRO A 66 8.89 4.29 -6.74
CA PRO A 66 8.66 5.24 -7.82
C PRO A 66 7.18 5.45 -8.09
N VAL A 67 6.86 6.65 -8.57
CA VAL A 67 5.56 6.89 -9.22
C VAL A 67 5.39 5.98 -10.45
N TYR A 68 4.15 5.63 -10.72
CA TYR A 68 3.70 4.76 -11.80
C TYR A 68 2.97 5.58 -12.85
N GLN A 69 3.41 5.43 -14.09
CA GLN A 69 2.92 6.20 -15.22
C GLN A 69 1.55 5.68 -15.68
N GLY A 70 0.64 6.60 -16.00
CA GLY A 70 -0.65 6.27 -16.59
C GLY A 70 -1.73 7.27 -16.22
N PRO A 71 -2.73 7.49 -17.10
CA PRO A 71 -3.65 8.62 -17.00
C PRO A 71 -4.55 8.63 -15.75
N PHE A 72 -4.61 7.52 -15.01
CA PHE A 72 -5.52 7.34 -13.87
C PHE A 72 -4.85 7.39 -12.50
N PHE A 73 -3.51 7.42 -12.43
CA PHE A 73 -2.79 7.17 -11.17
C PHE A 73 -2.51 8.41 -10.32
N GLY A 74 -2.84 9.62 -10.79
CA GLY A 74 -2.66 10.86 -10.02
C GLY A 74 -1.34 11.58 -10.30
N SER A 75 -0.72 12.15 -9.26
CA SER A 75 0.50 12.96 -9.40
C SER A 75 1.73 12.09 -9.67
N TYR A 76 2.69 12.64 -10.42
CA TYR A 76 4.02 12.06 -10.65
C TYR A 76 5.13 12.75 -9.84
N GLU A 77 4.76 13.73 -9.01
CA GLU A 77 5.70 14.53 -8.23
C GLU A 77 6.03 13.87 -6.89
N TYR A 78 7.30 13.95 -6.47
CA TYR A 78 7.75 13.54 -5.13
C TYR A 78 7.67 14.72 -4.12
N ASP A 79 6.53 15.40 -4.13
CA ASP A 79 6.28 16.61 -3.35
C ASP A 79 5.73 16.33 -1.93
N ASN A 80 5.14 17.34 -1.30
CA ASN A 80 4.51 17.19 0.02
C ASN A 80 3.35 16.19 0.02
N ILE A 81 2.60 16.07 -1.08
CA ILE A 81 1.47 15.13 -1.19
C ILE A 81 2.01 13.70 -1.16
N TYR A 82 3.07 13.42 -1.94
CA TYR A 82 3.75 12.12 -1.90
C TYR A 82 4.26 11.80 -0.48
N ARG A 83 4.95 12.74 0.16
CA ARG A 83 5.49 12.55 1.52
C ARG A 83 4.40 12.28 2.54
N ASN A 84 3.28 13.01 2.48
CA ASN A 84 2.15 12.79 3.38
C ASN A 84 1.54 11.41 3.19
N HIS A 85 1.43 10.93 1.95
CA HIS A 85 0.99 9.56 1.67
C HIS A 85 1.96 8.52 2.22
N VAL A 86 3.27 8.70 2.04
CA VAL A 86 4.27 7.80 2.63
C VAL A 86 4.14 7.77 4.16
N GLN A 87 3.97 8.91 4.81
CA GLN A 87 3.79 8.98 6.26
C GLN A 87 2.53 8.24 6.72
N GLN A 88 1.39 8.50 6.09
CA GLN A 88 0.13 7.82 6.38
C GLN A 88 0.27 6.30 6.19
N ALA A 89 0.75 5.87 5.02
CA ALA A 89 0.91 4.47 4.71
C ALA A 89 1.92 3.78 5.64
N THR A 90 3.00 4.47 6.06
CA THR A 90 3.95 3.89 7.03
C THR A 90 3.23 3.51 8.32
N GLN A 91 2.40 4.41 8.85
CA GLN A 91 1.69 4.17 10.10
C GLN A 91 0.65 3.05 9.97
N ASP A 92 -0.13 3.05 8.88
CA ASP A 92 -1.14 2.03 8.64
C ASP A 92 -0.51 0.65 8.42
N ILE A 93 0.55 0.55 7.62
CA ILE A 93 1.24 -0.70 7.34
C ILE A 93 2.00 -1.20 8.57
N TYR A 94 2.54 -0.30 9.41
CA TYR A 94 3.07 -0.67 10.72
C TYR A 94 1.99 -1.34 11.59
N ASN A 95 0.83 -0.69 11.72
CA ASN A 95 -0.29 -1.21 12.50
C ASN A 95 -0.82 -2.54 11.94
N ALA A 96 -0.78 -2.74 10.63
CA ALA A 96 -1.23 -3.96 9.97
C ALA A 96 -0.44 -5.21 10.37
N GLN A 97 0.80 -5.04 10.86
CA GLN A 97 1.63 -6.15 11.35
C GLN A 97 1.04 -6.85 12.58
N PHE A 98 0.17 -6.15 13.32
CA PHE A 98 -0.47 -6.61 14.54
C PHE A 98 -1.88 -7.17 14.32
N ILE A 99 -2.36 -7.23 13.07
CA ILE A 99 -3.62 -7.89 12.73
C ILE A 99 -3.52 -9.38 13.09
N ASP A 100 -4.57 -9.92 13.70
CA ASP A 100 -4.71 -11.35 13.90
C ASP A 100 -5.02 -12.05 12.55
N PHE A 101 -3.97 -12.52 11.88
CA PHE A 101 -4.08 -13.26 10.62
C PHE A 101 -4.72 -14.65 10.77
N ASN A 102 -4.95 -15.14 11.99
CA ASN A 102 -5.77 -16.33 12.23
C ASN A 102 -7.25 -16.02 12.11
N LYS A 103 -7.68 -14.82 12.52
CA LYS A 103 -9.06 -14.36 12.43
C LYS A 103 -9.40 -13.59 11.15
N TYR A 104 -8.42 -12.92 10.55
CA TYR A 104 -8.64 -12.05 9.40
C TYR A 104 -7.77 -12.38 8.18
N HIS A 105 -8.28 -12.07 7.00
CA HIS A 105 -7.50 -11.92 5.78
C HIS A 105 -7.39 -10.44 5.42
N LEU A 106 -6.18 -9.97 5.14
CA LEU A 106 -5.95 -8.64 4.59
C LEU A 106 -5.87 -8.70 3.07
N TYR A 107 -6.47 -7.71 2.41
CA TYR A 107 -6.45 -7.60 0.97
C TYR A 107 -6.09 -6.17 0.59
N PHE A 108 -5.28 -6.03 -0.45
CA PHE A 108 -5.17 -4.82 -1.24
C PHE A 108 -6.16 -4.91 -2.40
N THR A 109 -6.87 -3.83 -2.69
CA THR A 109 -7.76 -3.75 -3.84
C THR A 109 -7.27 -2.63 -4.73
N SER A 110 -7.00 -2.95 -5.99
CA SER A 110 -6.65 -1.92 -6.98
C SER A 110 -7.91 -1.20 -7.44
N ASN A 111 -7.86 0.13 -7.50
CA ASN A 111 -8.97 0.95 -7.98
C ASN A 111 -8.42 2.21 -8.65
N TRP A 112 -8.32 2.18 -9.98
CA TRP A 112 -7.87 3.28 -10.83
C TRP A 112 -8.76 3.42 -12.07
#